data_AF-A0A2Z3JGR7-F1
#
_entry.id   AF-A0A2Z3JGR7-F1
#
_cell.length_a   1.000
_cell.length_b   1.000
_cell.length_c   1.000
_cell.angle_alpha   90.00
_cell.angle_beta   90.00
_cell.angle_gamma   90.00
#
_symmetry.space_group_name_H-M   'P 1'
#
loop_
_entity.id
_entity.type
_entity.pdbx_description
1 polymer ?
#
loop_
_entity_poly.entity_id
_entity_poly.type
_entity_poly.pdbx_seq_one_letter_code
_entity_poly.pdbx_strand_id
1 'polypeptide(L)'
;MTDEQHGELAQLMMDLFPAGTERYLRLYPTPPEQLKDMREIKRRARVEDYERHLDVRSFAGPGGLGLIPGIQSGTTWRTPWAVMDFDASTPPALANFFSVLIEHSLQFTFSYGTTGRGAHVWFFLDQAVTLKQAHRALAFLRQVAELQGYERPEVRPSGLSESGMGILLPYRGAADDGLGANPLWSPIDGVQIGLRELAEVPKQKASSFVKLGALKSPQRFAAGLVPKERPRLTSRMPSVLDDPTFRWQAELTRLKALWKQGRRHHLTVAVTAYGVSLGLDHDTIRNDVMDLIQHTQDEEVQGREKVIERGLGRSAEGKALNDAEFYGFAGVDTARTAELTEARLRLEVGLDILMTQPWPGKSGKTDRSLYKTLLLAAWEYGYPHPSGVELSMAWSELGDSANIASTDTLNKSLVRLEKAGLVSRGRYSVEGNSGTFVLLVTKRSILLRGPDAGESFGLSPALRNGGGALGKTREQILDLLVWHGPQSREELASSMATRWQDLKMPLSSLLYTGLIHEVGTGRTGFLSVAENWRSLLDERQRSDGSEWRQEGQRALAQKKTAGFRKRLIALQLAKSQPTAATDSSLTESPSSSDT
;
A
#
# COMPACT_ATOMS: atom_id res chain seq x y z
N MET A 1 26.01 -24.00 -4.47
CA MET A 1 25.24 -24.87 -3.55
C MET A 1 25.87 -26.26 -3.48
N THR A 2 25.83 -26.98 -2.36
CA THR A 2 26.29 -28.38 -2.29
C THR A 2 25.24 -29.35 -2.86
N ASP A 3 25.63 -30.55 -3.31
CA ASP A 3 24.69 -31.58 -3.77
C ASP A 3 23.66 -31.94 -2.69
N GLU A 4 24.06 -31.90 -1.42
CA GLU A 4 23.19 -32.10 -0.26
C GLU A 4 22.11 -31.01 -0.16
N GLN A 5 22.49 -29.74 -0.28
CA GLN A 5 21.55 -28.62 -0.32
C GLN A 5 20.60 -28.71 -1.52
N HIS A 6 21.05 -29.25 -2.66
CA HIS A 6 20.21 -29.48 -3.83
C HIS A 6 19.11 -30.51 -3.54
N GLY A 7 19.50 -31.65 -2.95
CA GLY A 7 18.58 -32.72 -2.57
C GLY A 7 17.54 -32.26 -1.54
N GLU A 8 17.96 -31.42 -0.56
CA GLU A 8 17.04 -30.79 0.40
C GLU A 8 15.95 -29.95 -0.29
N LEU A 9 16.34 -29.10 -1.26
CA LEU A 9 15.40 -28.27 -2.00
C LEU A 9 14.46 -29.11 -2.89
N ALA A 10 14.98 -30.18 -3.50
CA ALA A 10 14.16 -31.12 -4.27
C ALA A 10 13.11 -31.82 -3.40
N GLN A 11 13.51 -32.24 -2.19
CA GLN A 11 12.59 -32.83 -1.22
C GLN A 11 11.52 -31.82 -0.77
N LEU A 12 11.91 -30.56 -0.53
CA LEU A 12 10.96 -29.52 -0.17
C LEU A 12 9.93 -29.23 -1.28
N MET A 13 10.37 -29.20 -2.54
CA MET A 13 9.46 -29.11 -3.69
C MET A 13 8.51 -30.32 -3.78
N MET A 14 8.99 -31.52 -3.45
CA MET A 14 8.14 -32.71 -3.36
C MET A 14 7.08 -32.57 -2.27
N ASP A 15 7.41 -31.97 -1.12
CA ASP A 15 6.46 -31.81 -0.02
C ASP A 15 5.40 -30.74 -0.31
N LEU A 16 5.79 -29.66 -0.99
CA LEU A 16 4.89 -28.58 -1.40
C LEU A 16 4.02 -28.96 -2.60
N PHE A 17 4.59 -29.71 -3.54
CA PHE A 17 3.93 -30.14 -4.77
C PHE A 17 3.94 -31.68 -4.91
N PRO A 18 3.33 -32.42 -3.98
CA PRO A 18 3.49 -33.87 -3.91
C PRO A 18 2.85 -34.56 -5.10
N ALA A 19 3.62 -35.44 -5.76
CA ALA A 19 3.13 -36.27 -6.84
C ALA A 19 2.55 -37.61 -6.35
N GLY A 20 1.33 -37.95 -6.79
CA GLY A 20 0.69 -39.25 -6.58
C GLY A 20 1.17 -40.33 -7.56
N THR A 21 0.81 -41.59 -7.29
CA THR A 21 1.17 -42.77 -8.09
C THR A 21 0.63 -42.76 -9.52
N GLU A 22 -0.48 -42.06 -9.77
CA GLU A 22 -1.15 -41.99 -11.07
C GLU A 22 -0.94 -40.66 -11.82
N ARG A 23 0.08 -39.89 -11.46
CA ARG A 23 0.31 -38.59 -12.12
C ARG A 23 1.03 -38.71 -13.45
N TYR A 24 0.71 -37.76 -14.31
CA TYR A 24 1.34 -37.55 -15.59
C TYR A 24 2.39 -36.44 -15.41
N LEU A 25 3.66 -36.78 -15.61
CA LEU A 25 4.76 -35.83 -15.66
C LEU A 25 4.79 -35.24 -17.06
N ARG A 26 4.74 -33.92 -17.18
CA ARG A 26 5.02 -33.26 -18.46
C ARG A 26 6.50 -32.90 -18.46
N LEU A 27 7.26 -33.58 -19.30
CA LEU A 27 8.67 -33.26 -19.56
C LEU A 27 8.78 -32.61 -20.93
N TYR A 28 9.56 -31.54 -21.00
CA TYR A 28 10.02 -31.01 -22.27
C TYR A 28 11.20 -31.88 -22.76
N PRO A 29 11.28 -32.25 -24.04
CA PRO A 29 12.35 -33.09 -24.58
C PRO A 29 13.62 -32.28 -24.86
N THR A 30 14.78 -32.91 -24.67
CA THR A 30 16.10 -32.40 -25.10
C THR A 30 16.38 -32.84 -26.53
N PRO A 31 16.78 -31.95 -27.46
CA PRO A 31 17.24 -30.55 -27.32
C PRO A 31 16.16 -29.44 -27.50
N PRO A 32 16.47 -28.16 -27.18
CA PRO A 32 15.52 -27.02 -27.12
C PRO A 32 14.74 -26.71 -28.40
N GLU A 33 15.18 -27.25 -29.54
CA GLU A 33 14.61 -27.00 -30.86
C GLU A 33 13.23 -27.66 -31.06
N GLN A 34 12.81 -28.53 -30.14
CA GLN A 34 11.54 -29.27 -30.15
C GLN A 34 10.56 -28.85 -29.04
N LEU A 35 10.47 -27.55 -28.71
CA LEU A 35 9.56 -27.02 -27.68
C LEU A 35 8.07 -27.38 -27.87
N LYS A 36 7.67 -27.86 -29.06
CA LYS A 36 6.30 -28.27 -29.39
C LYS A 36 5.96 -29.70 -28.91
N ASP A 37 6.95 -30.54 -28.59
CA ASP A 37 6.75 -31.96 -28.27
C ASP A 37 6.77 -32.23 -26.77
N MET A 38 5.85 -31.61 -26.03
CA MET A 38 5.67 -31.90 -24.60
C MET A 38 5.32 -33.39 -24.40
N ARG A 39 6.23 -34.15 -23.77
CA ARG A 39 6.02 -35.57 -23.51
C ARG A 39 5.35 -35.77 -22.16
N GLU A 40 4.24 -36.49 -22.18
CA GLU A 40 3.50 -36.85 -20.98
C GLU A 40 3.88 -38.27 -20.52
N ILE A 41 4.34 -38.42 -19.28
CA ILE A 41 4.82 -39.68 -18.70
C ILE A 41 3.93 -40.07 -17.52
N LYS A 42 3.26 -41.23 -17.62
CA LYS A 42 2.39 -41.77 -16.57
C LYS A 42 3.21 -42.44 -15.44
N ARG A 43 3.81 -41.64 -14.55
CA ARG A 43 4.47 -42.14 -13.33
C ARG A 43 4.55 -41.06 -12.25
N ARG A 44 4.74 -41.48 -10.99
CA ARG A 44 5.08 -40.57 -9.88
C ARG A 44 6.39 -39.82 -10.17
N ALA A 45 6.41 -38.52 -9.84
CA ALA A 45 7.64 -37.73 -9.83
C ALA A 45 8.58 -38.25 -8.73
N ARG A 46 9.86 -38.41 -9.07
CA ARG A 46 10.93 -38.82 -8.15
C ARG A 46 11.80 -37.61 -7.80
N VAL A 47 12.64 -37.73 -6.78
CA VAL A 47 13.56 -36.66 -6.35
C VAL A 47 14.38 -36.14 -7.54
N GLU A 48 14.85 -37.03 -8.41
CA GLU A 48 15.67 -36.66 -9.57
C GLU A 48 14.91 -35.81 -10.61
N ASP A 49 13.57 -35.90 -10.65
CA ASP A 49 12.75 -35.05 -11.52
C ASP A 49 12.70 -33.61 -10.98
N TYR A 50 12.66 -33.45 -9.65
CA TYR A 50 12.69 -32.14 -9.00
C TYR A 50 14.10 -31.55 -9.01
N GLU A 51 15.15 -32.35 -8.79
CA GLU A 51 16.54 -31.91 -8.95
C GLU A 51 16.79 -31.39 -10.36
N ARG A 52 16.31 -32.11 -11.39
CA ARG A 52 16.42 -31.64 -12.78
C ARG A 52 15.63 -30.35 -13.02
N HIS A 53 14.52 -30.17 -12.32
CA HIS A 53 13.72 -28.95 -12.40
C HIS A 53 14.42 -27.75 -11.76
N LEU A 54 15.14 -27.99 -10.68
CA LEU A 54 15.91 -26.98 -9.96
C LEU A 54 17.25 -26.68 -10.64
N ASP A 55 17.87 -27.63 -11.36
CA ASP A 55 19.16 -27.43 -12.05
C ASP A 55 19.19 -26.14 -12.88
N VAL A 56 20.21 -25.29 -12.70
CA VAL A 56 20.35 -23.99 -13.40
C VAL A 56 20.34 -24.14 -14.93
N ARG A 57 20.80 -25.28 -15.46
CA ARG A 57 20.75 -25.59 -16.90
C ARG A 57 19.32 -25.75 -17.41
N SER A 58 18.34 -25.94 -16.53
CA SER A 58 16.92 -25.91 -16.88
C SER A 58 16.44 -24.54 -17.36
N PHE A 59 17.21 -23.45 -17.12
CA PHE A 59 16.93 -22.11 -17.64
C PHE A 59 17.08 -22.03 -19.17
N ALA A 60 18.05 -22.74 -19.73
CA ALA A 60 18.40 -22.74 -21.16
C ALA A 60 17.94 -24.01 -21.91
N GLY A 61 17.31 -24.97 -21.21
CA GLY A 61 16.97 -26.26 -21.78
C GLY A 61 15.69 -26.89 -21.21
N PRO A 62 15.35 -28.11 -21.67
CA PRO A 62 14.17 -28.84 -21.24
C PRO A 62 14.37 -29.39 -19.82
N GLY A 63 13.57 -28.87 -18.88
CA GLY A 63 13.63 -29.24 -17.47
C GLY A 63 12.43 -28.71 -16.66
N GLY A 64 11.39 -28.19 -17.32
CA GLY A 64 10.18 -27.79 -16.63
C GLY A 64 9.42 -29.03 -16.16
N LEU A 65 9.29 -29.20 -14.84
CA LEU A 65 8.42 -30.22 -14.26
C LEU A 65 7.00 -29.66 -14.22
N GLY A 66 6.09 -30.29 -14.98
CA GLY A 66 4.67 -30.03 -14.90
C GLY A 66 3.98 -31.09 -14.04
N LEU A 67 3.12 -30.64 -13.11
CA LEU A 67 2.31 -31.53 -12.29
C LEU A 67 0.82 -31.31 -12.49
N ILE A 68 0.09 -32.42 -12.45
CA ILE A 68 -1.36 -32.47 -12.37
C ILE A 68 -1.78 -32.32 -10.90
N PRO A 69 -2.77 -31.48 -10.54
CA PRO A 69 -3.13 -31.19 -9.14
C PRO A 69 -3.68 -32.40 -8.35
N GLY A 70 -4.29 -33.38 -9.01
CA GLY A 70 -4.91 -34.53 -8.34
C GLY A 70 -3.94 -35.49 -7.62
N ILE A 71 -4.18 -35.74 -6.33
CA ILE A 71 -3.63 -36.85 -5.54
C ILE A 71 -4.78 -37.79 -5.23
N GLN A 72 -4.69 -39.04 -5.67
CA GLN A 72 -5.70 -40.04 -5.38
C GLN A 72 -5.54 -40.53 -3.93
N SER A 73 -6.61 -40.41 -3.15
CA SER A 73 -6.73 -40.93 -1.78
C SER A 73 -7.97 -41.83 -1.73
N GLY A 74 -7.74 -43.14 -1.82
CA GLY A 74 -8.81 -44.12 -2.05
C GLY A 74 -9.46 -43.91 -3.43
N THR A 75 -10.77 -43.68 -3.44
CA THR A 75 -11.55 -43.38 -4.66
C THR A 75 -11.69 -41.88 -4.95
N THR A 76 -11.13 -41.01 -4.09
CA THR A 76 -11.32 -39.55 -4.17
C THR A 76 -10.03 -38.85 -4.53
N TRP A 77 -10.11 -37.93 -5.50
CA TRP A 77 -9.00 -37.06 -5.86
C TRP A 77 -8.98 -35.79 -5.00
N ARG A 78 -7.81 -35.46 -4.45
CA ARG A 78 -7.56 -34.32 -3.57
C ARG A 78 -6.39 -33.48 -4.06
N THR A 79 -6.29 -32.23 -3.63
CA THR A 79 -5.16 -31.35 -3.91
C THR A 79 -4.79 -30.51 -2.69
N PRO A 80 -3.49 -30.33 -2.38
CA PRO A 80 -3.01 -29.44 -1.32
C PRO A 80 -2.82 -28.00 -1.81
N TRP A 81 -3.02 -27.73 -3.10
CA TRP A 81 -2.90 -26.40 -3.68
C TRP A 81 -3.93 -26.18 -4.79
N ALA A 82 -4.18 -24.92 -5.11
CA ALA A 82 -5.09 -24.50 -6.17
C ALA A 82 -4.47 -23.29 -6.89
N VAL A 83 -4.65 -23.19 -8.21
CA VAL A 83 -4.03 -22.13 -9.01
C VAL A 83 -5.03 -21.49 -9.96
N MET A 84 -4.93 -20.18 -10.11
CA MET A 84 -5.54 -19.42 -11.20
C MET A 84 -4.43 -18.92 -12.12
N ASP A 85 -4.56 -19.17 -13.42
CA ASP A 85 -3.62 -18.77 -14.44
C ASP A 85 -4.24 -17.63 -15.26
N PHE A 86 -3.61 -16.46 -15.18
CA PHE A 86 -4.05 -15.26 -15.87
C PHE A 86 -3.13 -15.01 -17.06
N ASP A 87 -3.48 -15.62 -18.20
CA ASP A 87 -2.76 -15.41 -19.45
C ASP A 87 -2.62 -13.92 -19.78
N ALA A 88 -1.44 -13.54 -20.27
CA ALA A 88 -1.06 -12.17 -20.63
C ALA A 88 -1.15 -11.08 -19.53
N SER A 89 -1.58 -11.40 -18.31
CA SER A 89 -1.70 -10.43 -17.22
C SER A 89 -0.41 -10.35 -16.41
N THR A 90 0.01 -9.13 -16.08
CA THR A 90 1.13 -8.89 -15.17
C THR A 90 0.62 -8.68 -13.73
N PRO A 91 1.46 -8.88 -12.69
CA PRO A 91 1.03 -8.64 -11.31
C PRO A 91 0.44 -7.24 -11.07
N PRO A 92 1.00 -6.13 -11.63
CA PRO A 92 0.37 -4.81 -11.53
C PRO A 92 -1.05 -4.77 -12.13
N ALA A 93 -1.30 -5.48 -13.24
CA ALA A 93 -2.64 -5.57 -13.82
C ALA A 93 -3.61 -6.31 -12.88
N LEU A 94 -3.13 -7.27 -12.09
CA LEU A 94 -3.92 -8.04 -11.12
C LEU A 94 -4.10 -7.35 -9.76
N ALA A 95 -3.60 -6.13 -9.55
CA ALA A 95 -3.63 -5.46 -8.25
C ALA A 95 -5.05 -5.34 -7.66
N ASN A 96 -6.07 -5.09 -8.50
CA ASN A 96 -7.46 -5.03 -8.05
C ASN A 96 -7.98 -6.40 -7.59
N PHE A 97 -7.61 -7.46 -8.32
CA PHE A 97 -7.96 -8.82 -7.93
C PHE A 97 -7.25 -9.25 -6.64
N PHE A 98 -5.96 -8.94 -6.50
CA PHE A 98 -5.19 -9.21 -5.28
C PHE A 98 -5.81 -8.52 -4.07
N SER A 99 -6.25 -7.27 -4.23
CA SER A 99 -6.95 -6.53 -3.17
C SER A 99 -8.20 -7.27 -2.70
N VAL A 100 -8.96 -7.89 -3.61
CA VAL A 100 -10.15 -8.70 -3.26
C VAL A 100 -9.76 -9.90 -2.43
N LEU A 101 -8.72 -10.60 -2.86
CA LEU A 101 -8.26 -11.77 -2.13
C LEU A 101 -7.81 -11.39 -0.71
N ILE A 102 -7.04 -10.29 -0.56
CA ILE A 102 -6.56 -9.79 0.73
C ILE A 102 -7.71 -9.36 1.64
N GLU A 103 -8.68 -8.59 1.14
CA GLU A 103 -9.82 -8.11 1.94
C GLU A 103 -10.65 -9.27 2.52
N HIS A 104 -10.82 -10.33 1.72
CA HIS A 104 -11.49 -11.56 2.17
C HIS A 104 -10.56 -12.51 2.95
N SER A 105 -9.41 -12.01 3.40
CA SER A 105 -8.41 -12.73 4.20
C SER A 105 -7.93 -14.03 3.55
N LEU A 106 -7.86 -14.06 2.22
CA LEU A 106 -7.32 -15.18 1.48
C LEU A 106 -5.80 -15.10 1.46
N GLN A 107 -5.15 -16.21 1.81
CA GLN A 107 -3.71 -16.38 1.74
C GLN A 107 -3.36 -16.92 0.35
N PHE A 108 -2.53 -16.18 -0.37
CA PHE A 108 -2.07 -16.59 -1.69
C PHE A 108 -0.66 -16.06 -1.93
N THR A 109 0.01 -16.66 -2.91
CA THR A 109 1.24 -16.13 -3.50
C THR A 109 1.04 -16.03 -5.00
N PHE A 110 1.95 -15.37 -5.71
CA PHE A 110 1.89 -15.34 -7.16
C PHE A 110 3.25 -15.56 -7.79
N SER A 111 3.27 -16.12 -9.00
CA SER A 111 4.47 -16.18 -9.84
C SER A 111 4.18 -15.48 -11.16
N TYR A 112 5.16 -14.79 -11.71
CA TYR A 112 5.13 -14.23 -13.05
C TYR A 112 6.50 -14.45 -13.70
N GLY A 113 6.53 -14.65 -15.01
CA GLY A 113 7.72 -15.16 -15.71
C GLY A 113 8.01 -14.50 -17.04
N THR A 114 9.25 -14.68 -17.52
CA THR A 114 9.78 -14.06 -18.74
C THR A 114 9.42 -14.80 -20.04
N THR A 115 8.85 -16.01 -19.96
CA THR A 115 8.56 -16.86 -21.13
C THR A 115 7.21 -16.55 -21.80
N GLY A 116 6.69 -15.33 -21.65
CA GLY A 116 5.43 -14.89 -22.29
C GLY A 116 4.15 -15.51 -21.74
N ARG A 117 4.21 -16.15 -20.56
CA ARG A 117 3.01 -16.60 -19.82
C ARG A 117 2.73 -15.61 -18.71
N GLY A 118 1.46 -15.34 -18.47
CA GLY A 118 1.04 -14.31 -17.51
C GLY A 118 1.25 -14.73 -16.05
N ALA A 119 0.55 -14.06 -15.15
CA ALA A 119 0.67 -14.29 -13.72
C ALA A 119 -0.16 -15.50 -13.27
N HIS A 120 0.43 -16.32 -12.40
CA HIS A 120 -0.25 -17.44 -11.76
C HIS A 120 -0.45 -17.13 -10.28
N VAL A 121 -1.67 -17.26 -9.79
CA VAL A 121 -2.06 -17.02 -8.39
C VAL A 121 -2.22 -18.36 -7.69
N TRP A 122 -1.36 -18.63 -6.72
CA TRP A 122 -1.26 -19.89 -6.00
C TRP A 122 -1.91 -19.79 -4.61
N PHE A 123 -2.75 -20.77 -4.29
CA PHE A 123 -3.33 -20.97 -2.97
C PHE A 123 -2.81 -22.27 -2.39
N PHE A 124 -1.86 -22.19 -1.44
CA PHE A 124 -1.39 -23.35 -0.68
C PHE A 124 -2.34 -23.60 0.49
N LEU A 125 -2.84 -24.82 0.63
CA LEU A 125 -3.86 -25.14 1.62
C LEU A 125 -3.24 -25.81 2.85
N ASP A 126 -3.75 -25.48 4.03
CA ASP A 126 -3.36 -26.14 5.28
C ASP A 126 -3.76 -27.63 5.31
N GLN A 127 -4.79 -27.99 4.54
CA GLN A 127 -5.28 -29.36 4.36
C GLN A 127 -5.71 -29.61 2.91
N ALA A 128 -5.45 -30.81 2.41
CA ALA A 128 -5.85 -31.19 1.06
C ALA A 128 -7.38 -31.32 0.92
N VAL A 129 -7.96 -30.56 0.00
CA VAL A 129 -9.39 -30.57 -0.32
C VAL A 129 -9.67 -31.45 -1.53
N THR A 130 -10.92 -31.87 -1.74
CA THR A 130 -11.28 -32.60 -2.96
C THR A 130 -11.14 -31.70 -4.21
N LEU A 131 -10.81 -32.29 -5.37
CA LEU A 131 -10.74 -31.52 -6.63
C LEU A 131 -12.05 -30.78 -6.93
N LYS A 132 -13.18 -31.42 -6.63
CA LYS A 132 -14.52 -30.83 -6.74
C LYS A 132 -14.66 -29.55 -5.90
N GLN A 133 -14.18 -29.57 -4.66
CA GLN A 133 -14.25 -28.40 -3.77
C GLN A 133 -13.31 -27.28 -4.24
N ALA A 134 -12.06 -27.61 -4.57
CA ALA A 134 -11.10 -26.63 -5.10
C ALA A 134 -11.62 -25.98 -6.39
N HIS A 135 -12.11 -26.79 -7.33
CA HIS A 135 -12.66 -26.30 -8.59
C HIS A 135 -13.84 -25.36 -8.37
N ARG A 136 -14.77 -25.66 -7.44
CA ARG A 136 -15.89 -24.75 -7.14
C ARG A 136 -15.43 -23.41 -6.58
N ALA A 137 -14.45 -23.42 -5.67
CA ALA A 137 -13.87 -22.20 -5.12
C ALA A 137 -13.16 -21.38 -6.22
N LEU A 138 -12.34 -22.02 -7.05
CA LEU A 138 -11.66 -21.36 -8.17
C LEU A 138 -12.64 -20.87 -9.24
N ALA A 139 -13.69 -21.61 -9.55
CA ALA A 139 -14.72 -21.19 -10.50
C ALA A 139 -15.47 -19.95 -9.99
N PHE A 140 -15.70 -19.85 -8.68
CA PHE A 140 -16.24 -18.65 -8.05
C PHE A 140 -15.27 -17.47 -8.18
N LEU A 141 -13.99 -17.65 -7.82
CA LEU A 141 -12.97 -16.60 -7.94
C LEU A 141 -12.72 -16.19 -9.40
N ARG A 142 -12.84 -17.12 -10.36
CA ARG A 142 -12.82 -16.82 -11.80
C ARG A 142 -13.95 -15.88 -12.20
N GLN A 143 -15.18 -16.12 -11.73
CA GLN A 143 -16.30 -15.20 -11.98
C GLN A 143 -16.05 -13.83 -11.35
N VAL A 144 -15.42 -13.77 -10.18
CA VAL A 144 -14.99 -12.51 -9.54
C VAL A 144 -13.98 -11.77 -10.42
N ALA A 145 -12.98 -12.47 -10.96
CA ALA A 145 -12.01 -11.90 -11.89
C ALA A 145 -12.67 -11.41 -13.20
N GLU A 146 -13.55 -12.21 -13.80
CA GLU A 146 -14.30 -11.82 -15.00
C GLU A 146 -15.14 -10.56 -14.76
N LEU A 147 -15.77 -10.42 -13.58
CA LEU A 147 -16.49 -9.20 -13.18
C LEU A 147 -15.59 -7.96 -13.06
N GLN A 148 -14.29 -8.16 -12.81
CA GLN A 148 -13.29 -7.09 -12.79
C GLN A 148 -12.66 -6.80 -14.15
N GLY A 149 -13.14 -7.48 -15.22
CA GLY A 149 -12.70 -7.25 -16.60
C GLY A 149 -11.48 -8.05 -17.02
N TYR A 150 -11.03 -9.02 -16.22
CA TYR A 150 -9.94 -9.92 -16.62
C TYR A 150 -10.44 -10.94 -17.64
N GLU A 151 -9.61 -11.23 -18.64
CA GLU A 151 -9.85 -12.35 -19.55
C GLU A 151 -9.90 -13.65 -18.75
N ARG A 152 -10.86 -14.51 -19.10
CA ARG A 152 -11.27 -15.69 -18.34
C ARG A 152 -10.06 -16.52 -17.86
N PRO A 153 -9.62 -16.38 -16.59
CA PRO A 153 -8.41 -17.06 -16.15
C PRO A 153 -8.66 -18.57 -16.12
N GLU A 154 -7.64 -19.34 -16.52
CA GLU A 154 -7.69 -20.77 -16.38
C GLU A 154 -7.58 -21.15 -14.89
N VAL A 155 -8.18 -22.28 -14.53
CA VAL A 155 -8.18 -22.76 -13.14
C VAL A 155 -7.60 -24.16 -13.06
N ARG A 156 -6.84 -24.44 -12.01
CA ARG A 156 -6.21 -25.72 -11.73
C ARG A 156 -6.50 -26.11 -10.27
N PRO A 157 -7.36 -27.12 -10.03
CA PRO A 157 -7.94 -28.06 -11.00
C PRO A 157 -9.01 -27.47 -11.93
N SER A 158 -9.01 -27.95 -13.18
CA SER A 158 -9.89 -27.49 -14.25
C SER A 158 -11.28 -28.13 -14.28
N GLY A 159 -11.50 -29.23 -13.55
CA GLY A 159 -12.76 -29.99 -13.57
C GLY A 159 -13.09 -30.73 -12.27
N LEU A 160 -14.25 -31.38 -12.25
CA LEU A 160 -14.87 -31.96 -11.05
C LEU A 160 -14.52 -33.44 -10.78
N SER A 161 -14.10 -34.19 -11.79
CA SER A 161 -14.00 -35.67 -11.75
C SER A 161 -12.71 -36.25 -12.31
N GLU A 162 -11.86 -35.44 -12.93
CA GLU A 162 -10.60 -35.88 -13.54
C GLU A 162 -9.41 -35.28 -12.79
N SER A 163 -8.24 -35.86 -12.98
CA SER A 163 -6.98 -35.42 -12.36
C SER A 163 -6.66 -33.95 -12.66
N GLY A 164 -7.20 -33.41 -13.77
CA GLY A 164 -7.13 -32.01 -14.18
C GLY A 164 -5.97 -31.76 -15.15
N MET A 165 -5.94 -30.58 -15.77
CA MET A 165 -4.80 -30.19 -16.59
C MET A 165 -3.57 -29.93 -15.71
N GLY A 166 -2.38 -30.27 -16.22
CA GLY A 166 -1.12 -29.97 -15.55
C GLY A 166 -0.77 -28.49 -15.58
N ILE A 167 0.04 -28.05 -14.64
CA ILE A 167 0.66 -26.72 -14.58
C ILE A 167 2.17 -26.88 -14.36
N LEU A 168 2.98 -25.99 -14.94
CA LEU A 168 4.41 -25.95 -14.67
C LEU A 168 4.66 -25.42 -13.26
N LEU A 169 5.58 -26.07 -12.55
CA LEU A 169 5.91 -25.66 -11.20
C LEU A 169 6.75 -24.36 -11.17
N PRO A 170 6.62 -23.56 -10.08
CA PRO A 170 7.53 -22.44 -9.82
C PRO A 170 8.93 -22.95 -9.44
N TYR A 171 9.90 -22.04 -9.34
CA TYR A 171 11.31 -22.32 -8.98
C TYR A 171 12.15 -23.09 -10.00
N ARG A 172 11.77 -23.06 -11.28
CA ARG A 172 12.62 -23.61 -12.35
C ARG A 172 14.01 -22.97 -12.36
N GLY A 173 15.07 -23.78 -12.34
CA GLY A 173 16.45 -23.29 -12.43
C GLY A 173 17.02 -22.68 -11.16
N ALA A 174 16.42 -22.96 -9.99
CA ALA A 174 16.78 -22.39 -8.69
C ALA A 174 17.95 -23.08 -7.96
N ALA A 175 18.71 -23.98 -8.59
CA ALA A 175 19.71 -24.79 -7.87
C ALA A 175 20.79 -23.90 -7.22
N ASP A 176 21.43 -22.96 -7.91
CA ASP A 176 22.62 -22.33 -7.32
C ASP A 176 22.35 -21.31 -6.19
N ASP A 177 21.16 -20.72 -6.12
CA ASP A 177 20.81 -19.65 -5.18
C ASP A 177 19.41 -19.77 -4.52
N GLY A 178 18.61 -20.79 -4.86
CA GLY A 178 17.24 -20.93 -4.38
C GLY A 178 16.23 -19.98 -5.05
N LEU A 179 16.67 -19.18 -6.04
CA LEU A 179 15.89 -18.16 -6.74
C LEU A 179 15.75 -18.55 -8.23
N GLY A 180 14.71 -19.31 -8.56
CA GLY A 180 14.45 -19.75 -9.94
C GLY A 180 13.83 -18.67 -10.83
N ALA A 181 13.72 -18.95 -12.13
CA ALA A 181 13.19 -18.06 -13.18
C ALA A 181 11.73 -17.60 -12.96
N ASN A 182 10.97 -18.36 -12.17
CA ASN A 182 9.59 -18.06 -11.79
C ASN A 182 9.45 -18.26 -10.27
N PRO A 183 10.02 -17.37 -9.45
CA PRO A 183 9.86 -17.48 -8.03
C PRO A 183 8.44 -17.08 -7.64
N LEU A 184 8.01 -17.50 -6.45
CA LEU A 184 6.78 -16.98 -5.87
C LEU A 184 7.07 -15.67 -5.16
N TRP A 185 6.06 -14.82 -5.16
CA TRP A 185 6.11 -13.47 -4.59
C TRP A 185 4.99 -13.33 -3.58
N SER A 186 5.28 -12.60 -2.52
CA SER A 186 4.29 -12.22 -1.52
C SER A 186 3.42 -11.08 -2.08
N PRO A 187 2.08 -11.21 -2.02
CA PRO A 187 1.18 -10.16 -2.48
C PRO A 187 1.10 -8.98 -1.51
N ILE A 188 1.69 -9.08 -0.32
CA ILE A 188 1.61 -8.06 0.74
C ILE A 188 2.70 -7.01 0.54
N ASP A 189 3.94 -7.45 0.41
CA ASP A 189 5.14 -6.61 0.35
C ASP A 189 5.85 -6.67 -1.01
N GLY A 190 5.41 -7.54 -1.92
CA GLY A 190 6.04 -7.71 -3.23
C GLY A 190 7.45 -8.30 -3.12
N VAL A 191 7.79 -8.94 -2.00
CA VAL A 191 9.09 -9.60 -1.81
C VAL A 191 9.07 -10.99 -2.41
N GLN A 192 10.17 -11.37 -3.05
CA GLN A 192 10.39 -12.71 -3.57
C GLN A 192 10.52 -13.70 -2.41
N ILE A 193 9.75 -14.79 -2.46
CA ILE A 193 9.74 -15.84 -1.43
C ILE A 193 10.69 -16.95 -1.87
N GLY A 194 11.74 -17.18 -1.09
CA GLY A 194 12.65 -18.30 -1.29
C GLY A 194 11.93 -19.64 -1.10
N LEU A 195 12.40 -20.69 -1.78
CA LEU A 195 11.76 -22.01 -1.68
C LEU A 195 11.71 -22.55 -0.22
N ARG A 196 12.76 -22.29 0.58
CA ARG A 196 12.79 -22.64 2.02
C ARG A 196 11.76 -21.85 2.83
N GLU A 197 11.61 -20.56 2.55
CA GLU A 197 10.67 -19.67 3.23
C GLU A 197 9.23 -20.01 2.89
N LEU A 198 8.97 -20.52 1.68
CA LEU A 198 7.64 -20.92 1.23
C LEU A 198 7.00 -21.99 2.13
N ALA A 199 7.80 -22.84 2.76
CA ALA A 199 7.31 -23.83 3.73
C ALA A 199 6.62 -23.18 4.93
N GLU A 200 7.10 -21.99 5.32
CA GLU A 200 6.69 -21.21 6.49
C GLU A 200 5.62 -20.16 6.15
N VAL A 201 5.36 -19.91 4.86
CA VAL A 201 4.34 -18.96 4.43
C VAL A 201 2.96 -19.40 4.97
N PRO A 202 2.15 -18.47 5.50
CA PRO A 202 0.80 -18.76 5.96
C PRO A 202 -0.01 -19.48 4.90
N LYS A 203 -0.45 -20.71 5.20
CA LYS A 203 -1.29 -21.50 4.32
C LYS A 203 -2.74 -21.04 4.43
N GLN A 204 -3.44 -21.06 3.31
CA GLN A 204 -4.87 -20.81 3.24
C GLN A 204 -5.63 -21.90 3.99
N LYS A 205 -6.50 -21.49 4.92
CA LYS A 205 -7.41 -22.42 5.61
C LYS A 205 -8.34 -23.09 4.61
N ALA A 206 -8.27 -24.41 4.50
CA ALA A 206 -9.05 -25.23 3.59
C ALA A 206 -10.56 -24.99 3.77
N SER A 207 -11.03 -24.93 5.02
CA SER A 207 -12.45 -24.69 5.32
C SER A 207 -12.95 -23.34 4.81
N SER A 208 -12.16 -22.27 4.95
CA SER A 208 -12.47 -20.94 4.40
C SER A 208 -12.44 -20.94 2.87
N PHE A 209 -11.46 -21.61 2.27
CA PHE A 209 -11.35 -21.73 0.81
C PHE A 209 -12.55 -22.46 0.20
N VAL A 210 -12.95 -23.60 0.79
CA VAL A 210 -14.12 -24.37 0.32
C VAL A 210 -15.42 -23.58 0.43
N LYS A 211 -15.58 -22.72 1.45
CA LYS A 211 -16.76 -21.87 1.62
C LYS A 211 -16.95 -20.90 0.44
N LEU A 212 -15.87 -20.47 -0.23
CA LEU A 212 -15.96 -19.61 -1.42
C LEU A 212 -16.83 -20.25 -2.50
N GLY A 213 -16.67 -21.56 -2.74
CA GLY A 213 -17.44 -22.30 -3.73
C GLY A 213 -18.93 -22.46 -3.41
N ALA A 214 -19.36 -22.05 -2.21
CA ALA A 214 -20.77 -22.05 -1.79
C ALA A 214 -21.39 -20.63 -1.79
N LEU A 215 -20.59 -19.59 -2.03
CA LEU A 215 -21.08 -18.22 -2.09
C LEU A 215 -21.96 -18.02 -3.34
N LYS A 216 -23.11 -17.39 -3.14
CA LYS A 216 -24.12 -17.21 -4.20
C LYS A 216 -23.90 -15.99 -5.09
N SER A 217 -23.11 -15.02 -4.64
CA SER A 217 -22.98 -13.73 -5.32
C SER A 217 -21.52 -13.35 -5.48
N PRO A 218 -20.90 -13.71 -6.62
CA PRO A 218 -19.61 -13.17 -7.04
C PRO A 218 -19.65 -11.64 -7.08
N GLN A 219 -20.81 -11.04 -7.43
CA GLN A 219 -20.97 -9.59 -7.44
C GLN A 219 -20.85 -8.99 -6.05
N ARG A 220 -21.40 -9.58 -4.98
CA ARG A 220 -21.21 -9.06 -3.61
C ARG A 220 -19.79 -9.24 -3.12
N PHE A 221 -19.18 -10.37 -3.46
CA PHE A 221 -17.78 -10.66 -3.13
C PHE A 221 -16.83 -9.68 -3.84
N ALA A 222 -17.06 -9.45 -5.13
CA ALA A 222 -16.37 -8.46 -5.94
C ALA A 222 -16.74 -7.03 -5.53
N ALA A 223 -17.98 -6.74 -5.11
CA ALA A 223 -18.43 -5.39 -4.75
C ALA A 223 -17.90 -4.89 -3.40
N GLY A 224 -17.27 -5.76 -2.59
CA GLY A 224 -16.33 -5.31 -1.56
C GLY A 224 -15.26 -4.40 -2.16
N LEU A 225 -14.89 -4.67 -3.42
CA LEU A 225 -14.02 -3.87 -4.28
C LEU A 225 -14.58 -3.77 -5.72
N VAL A 226 -15.60 -2.93 -5.91
CA VAL A 226 -15.31 -1.89 -6.90
C VAL A 226 -14.07 -1.25 -6.30
N PRO A 227 -12.92 -1.14 -6.99
CA PRO A 227 -12.07 -0.05 -6.65
C PRO A 227 -13.04 1.13 -6.65
N LYS A 228 -13.43 1.58 -5.46
CA LYS A 228 -13.10 2.94 -5.14
C LYS A 228 -11.66 2.98 -5.62
N GLU A 229 -11.49 3.38 -6.90
CA GLU A 229 -10.51 4.38 -7.23
C GLU A 229 -10.41 5.10 -5.92
N ARG A 230 -9.24 4.98 -5.29
CA ARG A 230 -9.00 5.83 -4.16
C ARG A 230 -9.58 7.18 -4.59
N PRO A 231 -10.01 7.99 -3.66
CA PRO A 231 -9.42 9.28 -3.77
C PRO A 231 -7.95 9.19 -4.30
N ARG A 232 -7.69 9.19 -5.63
CA ARG A 232 -7.10 10.38 -6.20
C ARG A 232 -7.97 11.43 -5.55
N LEU A 233 -7.42 12.05 -4.50
CA LEU A 233 -7.85 13.37 -4.12
C LEU A 233 -7.94 14.09 -5.49
N THR A 234 -9.12 14.08 -6.11
CA THR A 234 -9.40 14.72 -7.39
C THR A 234 -9.51 16.23 -7.16
N SER A 235 -9.24 16.64 -5.93
CA SER A 235 -8.72 17.93 -5.53
C SER A 235 -7.60 17.76 -4.49
N ARG A 236 -6.56 16.97 -4.80
CA ARG A 236 -5.24 17.36 -4.33
C ARG A 236 -4.97 18.58 -5.20
N MET A 237 -5.15 19.75 -4.58
CA MET A 237 -4.71 20.98 -5.22
C MET A 237 -3.24 20.75 -5.55
N PRO A 238 -2.76 21.13 -6.75
CA PRO A 238 -1.36 21.02 -7.07
C PRO A 238 -0.59 21.67 -5.92
N SER A 239 0.05 20.85 -5.10
CA SER A 239 1.08 21.33 -4.19
C SER A 239 2.14 21.99 -5.06
N VAL A 240 2.91 22.92 -4.51
CA VAL A 240 4.17 23.35 -5.17
C VAL A 240 5.05 22.12 -5.48
N LEU A 241 4.86 21.02 -4.75
CA LEU A 241 5.48 19.72 -4.97
C LEU A 241 4.68 18.77 -5.89
N ASP A 242 3.48 19.10 -6.37
CA ASP A 242 2.83 18.32 -7.41
C ASP A 242 3.28 18.75 -8.82
N ASP A 243 4.15 19.76 -8.90
CA ASP A 243 4.95 20.04 -10.10
C ASP A 243 6.00 18.92 -10.25
N PRO A 244 5.86 18.04 -11.27
CA PRO A 244 6.84 17.00 -11.56
C PRO A 244 8.26 17.56 -11.64
N THR A 245 8.41 18.77 -12.17
CA THR A 245 9.68 19.48 -12.34
C THR A 245 10.30 19.81 -10.98
N PHE A 246 9.51 20.30 -10.03
CA PHE A 246 10.03 20.64 -8.71
C PHE A 246 10.52 19.39 -7.96
N ARG A 247 9.72 18.31 -7.95
CA ARG A 247 10.10 17.05 -7.29
C ARG A 247 11.34 16.44 -7.91
N TRP A 248 11.43 16.54 -9.23
CA TRP A 248 12.58 16.10 -9.98
C TRP A 248 13.84 16.88 -9.61
N GLN A 249 13.77 18.20 -9.59
CA GLN A 249 14.91 19.04 -9.19
C GLN A 249 15.31 18.83 -7.72
N ALA A 250 14.35 18.65 -6.82
CA ALA A 250 14.61 18.30 -5.43
C ALA A 250 15.33 16.95 -5.31
N GLU A 251 14.90 15.95 -6.08
CA GLU A 251 15.51 14.63 -6.09
C GLU A 251 16.92 14.67 -6.70
N LEU A 252 17.12 15.33 -7.83
CA LEU A 252 18.46 15.54 -8.41
C LEU A 252 19.39 16.22 -7.41
N THR A 253 18.90 17.23 -6.70
CA THR A 253 19.66 17.93 -5.65
C THR A 253 20.04 16.99 -4.51
N ARG A 254 19.11 16.13 -4.05
CA ARG A 254 19.38 15.10 -3.04
C ARG A 254 20.44 14.11 -3.53
N LEU A 255 20.29 13.64 -4.77
CA LEU A 255 21.17 12.64 -5.36
C LEU A 255 22.59 13.15 -5.61
N LYS A 256 22.80 14.45 -5.86
CA LYS A 256 24.15 15.05 -5.94
C LYS A 256 25.03 14.68 -4.74
N ALA A 257 24.46 14.67 -3.53
CA ALA A 257 25.20 14.30 -2.32
C ALA A 257 25.42 12.78 -2.15
N LEU A 258 24.58 11.96 -2.82
CA LEU A 258 24.57 10.51 -2.70
C LEU A 258 25.28 9.80 -3.87
N TRP A 259 25.69 10.55 -4.91
CA TRP A 259 26.25 10.06 -6.16
C TRP A 259 27.72 9.55 -6.07
N LYS A 260 27.96 8.60 -5.16
CA LYS A 260 29.29 8.06 -4.83
C LYS A 260 29.66 6.86 -5.71
N GLN A 261 30.97 6.64 -5.89
CA GLN A 261 31.52 5.49 -6.61
C GLN A 261 30.98 4.17 -6.04
N GLY A 262 30.62 3.22 -6.92
CA GLY A 262 30.02 1.93 -6.55
C GLY A 262 28.48 1.90 -6.50
N ARG A 263 27.79 3.04 -6.50
CA ARG A 263 26.31 3.11 -6.49
C ARG A 263 25.71 3.79 -7.72
N ARG A 264 26.55 4.46 -8.52
CA ARG A 264 26.14 5.32 -9.64
C ARG A 264 25.27 4.59 -10.67
N HIS A 265 25.60 3.34 -11.00
CA HIS A 265 24.80 2.54 -11.94
C HIS A 265 23.34 2.43 -11.50
N HIS A 266 23.12 1.94 -10.28
CA HIS A 266 21.78 1.73 -9.73
C HIS A 266 21.06 3.06 -9.53
N LEU A 267 21.76 4.11 -9.09
CA LEU A 267 21.17 5.44 -8.97
C LEU A 267 20.76 6.03 -10.32
N THR A 268 21.52 5.81 -11.39
CA THR A 268 21.13 6.21 -12.76
C THR A 268 19.84 5.52 -13.18
N VAL A 269 19.72 4.20 -12.99
CA VAL A 269 18.49 3.49 -13.33
C VAL A 269 17.31 3.96 -12.46
N ALA A 270 17.54 4.11 -11.15
CA ALA A 270 16.52 4.54 -10.19
C ALA A 270 15.99 5.93 -10.51
N VAL A 271 16.88 6.91 -10.74
CA VAL A 271 16.47 8.29 -11.03
C VAL A 271 15.80 8.39 -12.41
N THR A 272 16.25 7.65 -13.42
CA THR A 272 15.55 7.60 -14.72
C THR A 272 14.14 7.02 -14.56
N ALA A 273 14.00 5.92 -13.81
CA ALA A 273 12.70 5.32 -13.51
C ALA A 273 11.78 6.27 -12.74
N TYR A 274 12.32 7.03 -11.79
CA TYR A 274 11.60 8.04 -11.03
C TYR A 274 11.15 9.21 -11.91
N GLY A 275 12.00 9.73 -12.79
CA GLY A 275 11.62 10.79 -13.73
C GLY A 275 10.48 10.36 -14.65
N VAL A 276 10.52 9.13 -15.14
CA VAL A 276 9.44 8.52 -15.93
C VAL A 276 8.15 8.42 -15.11
N SER A 277 8.22 8.00 -13.84
CA SER A 277 7.04 7.86 -12.99
C SER A 277 6.38 9.20 -12.64
N LEU A 278 7.15 10.29 -12.67
CA LEU A 278 6.65 11.67 -12.57
C LEU A 278 6.02 12.19 -13.87
N GLY A 279 6.15 11.47 -14.99
CA GLY A 279 5.62 11.88 -16.29
C GLY A 279 6.42 12.98 -16.98
N LEU A 280 7.70 13.14 -16.63
CA LEU A 280 8.61 14.04 -17.33
C LEU A 280 8.92 13.52 -18.74
N ASP A 281 9.16 14.45 -19.66
CA ASP A 281 9.59 14.09 -21.00
C ASP A 281 11.00 13.46 -20.98
N HIS A 282 11.24 12.59 -21.95
CA HIS A 282 12.47 11.80 -22.03
C HIS A 282 13.73 12.67 -22.18
N ASP A 283 13.63 13.82 -22.84
CA ASP A 283 14.78 14.70 -23.07
C ASP A 283 15.17 15.44 -21.78
N THR A 284 14.19 15.91 -21.01
CA THR A 284 14.42 16.48 -19.67
C THR A 284 15.10 15.47 -18.76
N ILE A 285 14.58 14.24 -18.70
CA ILE A 285 15.16 13.17 -17.87
C ILE A 285 16.61 12.89 -18.31
N ARG A 286 16.84 12.74 -19.62
CA ARG A 286 18.18 12.47 -20.17
C ARG A 286 19.15 13.59 -19.80
N ASN A 287 18.81 14.84 -20.13
CA ASN A 287 19.70 15.98 -19.95
C ASN A 287 20.04 16.18 -18.47
N ASP A 288 19.04 16.15 -17.60
CA ASP A 288 19.26 16.41 -16.17
C ASP A 288 20.05 15.29 -15.47
N VAL A 289 19.83 14.03 -15.86
CA VAL A 289 20.62 12.91 -15.32
C VAL A 289 22.05 12.94 -15.87
N MET A 290 22.24 13.30 -17.13
CA MET A 290 23.58 13.48 -17.71
C MET A 290 24.32 14.64 -17.07
N ASP A 291 23.65 15.75 -16.77
CA ASP A 291 24.22 16.85 -16.01
C ASP A 291 24.65 16.39 -14.62
N LEU A 292 23.81 15.61 -13.92
CA LEU A 292 24.16 15.01 -12.63
C LEU A 292 25.41 14.12 -12.71
N ILE A 293 25.55 13.33 -13.77
CA ILE A 293 26.72 12.47 -14.02
C ILE A 293 27.98 13.31 -14.29
N GLN A 294 27.88 14.34 -15.14
CA GLN A 294 29.02 15.18 -15.51
C GLN A 294 29.57 15.99 -14.33
N HIS A 295 28.68 16.54 -13.50
CA HIS A 295 29.08 17.33 -12.33
C HIS A 295 29.79 16.50 -11.24
N THR A 296 29.71 15.17 -11.30
CA THR A 296 30.28 14.27 -10.28
C THR A 296 31.57 13.58 -10.72
N GLN A 297 32.14 14.00 -11.85
CA GLN A 297 33.37 13.46 -12.45
C GLN A 297 33.31 11.92 -12.58
N ASP A 298 32.18 11.38 -13.07
CA ASP A 298 32.06 9.94 -13.30
C ASP A 298 32.87 9.53 -14.54
N GLU A 299 33.86 8.64 -14.40
CA GLU A 299 34.70 8.19 -15.53
C GLU A 299 33.90 7.31 -16.53
N GLU A 300 32.73 6.80 -16.14
CA GLU A 300 31.89 5.88 -16.92
C GLU A 300 30.75 6.57 -17.70
N VAL A 301 30.84 7.87 -18.02
CA VAL A 301 29.73 8.67 -18.62
C VAL A 301 29.06 7.97 -19.82
N GLN A 302 29.84 7.45 -20.77
CA GLN A 302 29.31 6.79 -21.97
C GLN A 302 28.53 5.50 -21.66
N GLY A 303 28.93 4.78 -20.60
CA GLY A 303 28.21 3.59 -20.14
C GLY A 303 26.87 3.94 -19.51
N ARG A 304 26.79 5.10 -18.85
CA ARG A 304 25.58 5.60 -18.17
C ARG A 304 24.54 6.11 -19.16
N GLU A 305 24.96 6.82 -20.20
CA GLU A 305 24.06 7.29 -21.25
C GLU A 305 23.26 6.12 -21.87
N LYS A 306 23.94 5.02 -22.20
CA LYS A 306 23.29 3.79 -22.70
C LYS A 306 22.28 3.18 -21.72
N VAL A 307 22.52 3.34 -20.41
CA VAL A 307 21.61 2.85 -19.36
C VAL A 307 20.35 3.72 -19.31
N ILE A 308 20.50 5.04 -19.41
CA ILE A 308 19.37 5.99 -19.49
C ILE A 308 18.52 5.67 -20.72
N GLU A 309 19.14 5.57 -21.91
CA GLU A 309 18.43 5.24 -23.16
C GLU A 309 17.66 3.93 -23.07
N ARG A 310 18.26 2.89 -22.47
CA ARG A 310 17.60 1.60 -22.28
C ARG A 310 16.40 1.72 -21.34
N GLY A 311 16.50 2.50 -20.28
CA GLY A 311 15.40 2.78 -19.35
C GLY A 311 14.25 3.50 -20.06
N LEU A 312 14.55 4.61 -20.73
CA LEU A 312 13.57 5.40 -21.47
C LEU A 312 12.90 4.59 -22.60
N GLY A 313 13.67 3.78 -23.33
CA GLY A 313 13.14 2.88 -24.36
C GLY A 313 12.16 1.85 -23.79
N ARG A 314 12.48 1.23 -22.64
CA ARG A 314 11.55 0.31 -21.95
C ARG A 314 10.26 1.00 -21.52
N SER A 315 10.33 2.25 -21.05
CA SER A 315 9.15 3.04 -20.71
C SER A 315 8.27 3.31 -21.93
N ALA A 316 8.86 3.69 -23.07
CA ALA A 316 8.14 3.90 -24.33
C ALA A 316 7.43 2.63 -24.82
N GLU A 317 7.99 1.46 -24.51
CA GLU A 317 7.38 0.14 -24.77
C GLU A 317 6.29 -0.24 -23.74
N GLY A 318 5.95 0.64 -22.79
CA GLY A 318 4.95 0.39 -21.75
C GLY A 318 5.43 -0.52 -20.61
N LYS A 319 6.74 -0.81 -20.52
CA LYS A 319 7.30 -1.61 -19.43
C LYS A 319 7.51 -0.73 -18.19
N ALA A 320 6.93 -1.15 -17.07
CA ALA A 320 7.15 -0.49 -15.79
C ALA A 320 8.63 -0.55 -15.39
N LEU A 321 9.16 0.58 -14.92
CA LEU A 321 10.47 0.69 -14.28
C LEU A 321 10.23 0.81 -12.77
N ASN A 322 10.83 -0.09 -11.99
CA ASN A 322 10.71 -0.08 -10.54
C ASN A 322 11.84 0.75 -9.92
N ASP A 323 11.61 2.04 -9.74
CA ASP A 323 12.58 2.95 -9.12
C ASP A 323 12.98 2.50 -7.71
N ALA A 324 12.04 1.99 -6.91
CA ALA A 324 12.27 1.54 -5.54
C ALA A 324 13.29 0.41 -5.43
N GLU A 325 13.24 -0.55 -6.35
CA GLU A 325 14.19 -1.67 -6.41
C GLU A 325 15.63 -1.17 -6.62
N PHE A 326 15.82 -0.27 -7.59
CA PHE A 326 17.15 0.26 -7.90
C PHE A 326 17.68 1.22 -6.84
N TYR A 327 16.81 2.00 -6.18
CA TYR A 327 17.19 2.73 -4.96
C TYR A 327 17.68 1.78 -3.86
N GLY A 328 16.97 0.65 -3.67
CA GLY A 328 17.37 -0.42 -2.76
C GLY A 328 18.76 -0.99 -3.07
N PHE A 329 19.06 -1.32 -4.33
CA PHE A 329 20.38 -1.79 -4.74
C PHE A 329 21.49 -0.73 -4.54
N ALA A 330 21.15 0.55 -4.63
CA ALA A 330 22.08 1.63 -4.30
C ALA A 330 22.27 1.85 -2.80
N GLY A 331 21.49 1.18 -1.94
CA GLY A 331 21.45 1.42 -0.50
C GLY A 331 21.04 2.86 -0.18
N VAL A 332 20.05 3.38 -0.91
CA VAL A 332 19.51 4.74 -0.79
C VAL A 332 17.99 4.66 -0.67
N ASP A 333 17.41 5.48 0.21
CA ASP A 333 15.96 5.59 0.31
C ASP A 333 15.34 6.12 -0.99
N THR A 334 14.15 5.63 -1.33
CA THR A 334 13.35 6.19 -2.43
C THR A 334 13.07 7.67 -2.19
N ALA A 335 12.84 8.43 -3.26
CA ALA A 335 12.47 9.85 -3.16
C ALA A 335 11.29 10.05 -2.19
N ARG A 336 10.27 9.18 -2.24
CA ARG A 336 9.10 9.26 -1.35
C ARG A 336 9.44 8.95 0.10
N THR A 337 10.28 7.95 0.35
CA THR A 337 10.72 7.60 1.71
C THR A 337 11.54 8.74 2.32
N ALA A 338 12.42 9.37 1.53
CA ALA A 338 13.20 10.53 1.95
C ALA A 338 12.31 11.75 2.24
N GLU A 339 11.35 12.06 1.36
CA GLU A 339 10.35 13.13 1.57
C GLU A 339 9.57 12.92 2.88
N LEU A 340 9.08 11.69 3.13
CA LEU A 340 8.35 11.35 4.34
C LEU A 340 9.22 11.49 5.58
N THR A 341 10.48 11.04 5.52
CA THR A 341 11.43 11.17 6.62
C THR A 341 11.68 12.63 6.97
N GLU A 342 11.89 13.49 5.96
CA GLU A 342 12.04 14.92 6.18
C GLU A 342 10.76 15.56 6.75
N ALA A 343 9.59 15.20 6.23
CA ALA A 343 8.32 15.68 6.75
C ALA A 343 8.14 15.28 8.22
N ARG A 344 8.44 14.03 8.59
CA ARG A 344 8.37 13.52 9.96
C ARG A 344 9.27 14.27 10.92
N LEU A 345 10.54 14.48 10.55
CA LEU A 345 11.48 15.28 11.35
C LEU A 345 10.97 16.70 11.61
N ARG A 346 10.32 17.33 10.61
CA ARG A 346 9.69 18.65 10.81
C ARG A 346 8.46 18.56 11.71
N LEU A 347 7.65 17.51 11.59
CA LEU A 347 6.44 17.32 12.40
C LEU A 347 6.73 17.08 13.88
N GLU A 348 7.91 16.61 14.25
CA GLU A 348 8.33 16.50 15.66
C GLU A 348 8.30 17.87 16.38
N VAL A 349 8.61 18.96 15.67
CA VAL A 349 8.42 20.33 16.18
C VAL A 349 6.94 20.61 16.47
N GLY A 350 6.07 20.22 15.55
CA GLY A 350 4.63 20.41 15.71
C GLY A 350 4.06 19.59 16.86
N LEU A 351 4.60 18.38 17.07
CA LEU A 351 4.31 17.57 18.25
C LEU A 351 4.74 18.27 19.54
N ASP A 352 5.96 18.80 19.59
CA ASP A 352 6.43 19.52 20.77
C ASP A 352 5.53 20.72 21.08
N ILE A 353 5.14 21.50 20.07
CA ILE A 353 4.16 22.60 20.22
C ILE A 353 2.81 22.09 20.73
N LEU A 354 2.29 20.99 20.15
CA LEU A 354 1.01 20.39 20.56
C LEU A 354 1.01 20.03 22.05
N MET A 355 2.15 19.59 22.58
CA MET A 355 2.30 19.09 23.94
C MET A 355 2.67 20.16 24.96
N THR A 356 3.44 21.18 24.55
CA THR A 356 3.97 22.22 25.45
C THR A 356 3.14 23.50 25.46
N GLN A 357 2.45 23.83 24.37
CA GLN A 357 1.63 25.03 24.31
C GLN A 357 0.35 24.88 25.15
N PRO A 358 -0.04 25.89 25.94
CA PRO A 358 -1.32 25.86 26.63
C PRO A 358 -2.50 26.00 25.64
N TRP A 359 -3.53 25.19 25.86
CA TRP A 359 -4.77 25.17 25.05
C TRP A 359 -5.99 25.57 25.89
N PRO A 360 -6.09 26.84 26.35
CA PRO A 360 -7.05 27.24 27.36
C PRO A 360 -8.51 27.20 26.87
N GLY A 361 -9.41 26.87 27.80
CA GLY A 361 -10.85 26.91 27.58
C GLY A 361 -11.41 25.85 26.61
N LYS A 362 -12.71 25.96 26.30
CA LYS A 362 -13.41 25.01 25.42
C LYS A 362 -12.94 25.11 23.95
N SER A 363 -12.66 26.33 23.50
CA SER A 363 -12.17 26.59 22.15
C SER A 363 -10.75 26.06 21.95
N GLY A 364 -9.84 26.29 22.91
CA GLY A 364 -8.46 25.79 22.84
C GLY A 364 -8.37 24.27 22.74
N LYS A 365 -9.19 23.52 23.50
CA LYS A 365 -9.26 22.06 23.38
C LYS A 365 -9.71 21.58 21.98
N THR A 366 -10.55 22.38 21.31
CA THR A 366 -10.99 22.07 19.94
C THR A 366 -9.89 22.37 18.94
N ASP A 367 -9.19 23.48 19.11
CA ASP A 367 -8.03 23.85 18.29
C ASP A 367 -6.91 22.80 18.43
N ARG A 368 -6.65 22.32 19.66
CA ARG A 368 -5.72 21.22 19.95
C ARG A 368 -6.07 19.96 19.19
N SER A 369 -7.34 19.54 19.25
CA SER A 369 -7.81 18.32 18.58
C SER A 369 -7.63 18.42 17.06
N LEU A 370 -7.93 19.59 16.51
CA LEU A 370 -7.76 19.88 15.09
C LEU A 370 -6.29 19.88 14.67
N TYR A 371 -5.42 20.53 15.44
CA TYR A 371 -3.98 20.56 15.17
C TYR A 371 -3.36 19.18 15.27
N LYS A 372 -3.69 18.39 16.31
CA LYS A 372 -3.32 16.98 16.46
C LYS A 372 -3.72 16.14 15.24
N THR A 373 -4.95 16.34 14.76
CA THR A 373 -5.46 15.63 13.57
C THR A 373 -4.66 15.98 12.32
N LEU A 374 -4.36 17.26 12.12
CA LEU A 374 -3.51 17.70 11.00
C LEU A 374 -2.10 17.12 11.10
N LEU A 375 -1.50 17.09 12.29
CA LEU A 375 -0.17 16.50 12.52
C LEU A 375 -0.17 15.00 12.20
N LEU A 376 -1.16 14.26 12.66
CA LEU A 376 -1.32 12.83 12.38
C LEU A 376 -1.48 12.56 10.88
N ALA A 377 -2.37 13.30 10.22
CA ALA A 377 -2.58 13.17 8.79
C ALA A 377 -1.32 13.56 7.99
N ALA A 378 -0.59 14.58 8.42
CA ALA A 378 0.67 14.98 7.80
C ALA A 378 1.81 13.98 8.09
N TRP A 379 1.78 13.24 9.19
CA TRP A 379 2.77 12.19 9.47
C TRP A 379 2.71 11.04 8.46
N GLU A 380 1.50 10.75 8.00
CA GLU A 380 1.23 9.67 7.05
C GLU A 380 1.27 10.16 5.60
N TYR A 381 0.73 11.35 5.33
CA TYR A 381 0.49 11.84 3.97
C TYR A 381 1.16 13.18 3.66
N GLY A 382 1.89 13.76 4.61
CA GLY A 382 2.49 15.09 4.47
C GLY A 382 3.62 15.15 3.45
N TYR A 383 3.93 16.38 3.06
CA TYR A 383 4.96 16.71 2.09
C TYR A 383 5.82 17.88 2.61
N PRO A 384 7.16 17.85 2.45
CA PRO A 384 8.01 18.95 2.88
C PRO A 384 7.71 20.25 2.13
N HIS A 385 7.30 21.31 2.84
CA HIS A 385 7.03 22.63 2.26
C HIS A 385 8.07 23.66 2.76
N PRO A 386 8.50 24.69 2.01
CA PRO A 386 9.51 25.65 2.50
C PRO A 386 9.24 26.20 3.90
N SER A 387 7.97 26.47 4.21
CA SER A 387 7.51 26.96 5.52
C SER A 387 7.14 25.88 6.55
N GLY A 388 7.22 24.58 6.23
CA GLY A 388 6.86 23.49 7.15
C GLY A 388 6.48 22.19 6.45
N VAL A 389 5.26 21.67 6.70
CA VAL A 389 4.75 20.43 6.07
C VAL A 389 3.36 20.67 5.49
N GLU A 390 3.20 20.40 4.20
CA GLU A 390 1.95 20.54 3.47
C GLU A 390 1.11 19.25 3.53
N LEU A 391 -0.19 19.42 3.69
CA LEU A 391 -1.21 18.37 3.69
C LEU A 391 -2.44 18.87 2.93
N SER A 392 -2.98 18.05 2.03
CA SER A 392 -4.27 18.31 1.40
C SER A 392 -5.32 17.36 1.96
N MET A 393 -6.42 17.91 2.50
CA MET A 393 -7.47 17.12 3.12
C MET A 393 -8.84 17.75 2.89
N ALA A 394 -9.87 16.92 2.73
CA ALA A 394 -11.25 17.42 2.65
C ALA A 394 -11.68 17.99 4.01
N TRP A 395 -12.41 19.12 4.02
CA TRP A 395 -12.92 19.73 5.24
C TRP A 395 -13.87 18.81 6.00
N SER A 396 -14.66 18.01 5.30
CA SER A 396 -15.52 17.01 5.94
C SER A 396 -14.72 15.93 6.64
N GLU A 397 -13.66 15.46 5.99
CA GLU A 397 -12.76 14.45 6.54
C GLU A 397 -11.97 15.00 7.74
N LEU A 398 -11.50 16.25 7.64
CA LEU A 398 -10.83 16.96 8.71
C LEU A 398 -11.77 17.19 9.90
N GLY A 399 -13.02 17.61 9.64
CA GLY A 399 -14.05 17.77 10.66
C GLY A 399 -14.40 16.46 11.35
N ASP A 400 -14.57 15.37 10.59
CA ASP A 400 -14.86 14.06 11.15
C ASP A 400 -13.69 13.54 12.00
N SER A 401 -12.47 13.66 11.50
CA SER A 401 -11.24 13.20 12.17
C SER A 401 -10.91 14.02 13.43
N ALA A 402 -11.08 15.34 13.37
CA ALA A 402 -10.92 16.24 14.51
C ALA A 402 -12.12 16.25 15.47
N ASN A 403 -13.18 15.50 15.14
CA ASN A 403 -14.43 15.46 15.88
C ASN A 403 -15.09 16.85 16.06
N ILE A 404 -15.21 17.58 14.97
CA ILE A 404 -15.84 18.89 14.86
C ILE A 404 -17.02 18.77 13.88
N ALA A 405 -18.22 18.59 14.43
CA ALA A 405 -19.43 18.39 13.64
C ALA A 405 -19.87 19.63 12.84
N SER A 406 -19.52 20.83 13.30
CA SER A 406 -19.91 22.09 12.68
C SER A 406 -18.78 22.64 11.82
N THR A 407 -19.05 22.84 10.53
CA THR A 407 -18.13 23.51 9.59
C THR A 407 -17.75 24.92 10.06
N ASP A 408 -18.66 25.64 10.72
CA ASP A 408 -18.37 26.96 11.30
C ASP A 408 -17.37 26.86 12.47
N THR A 409 -17.53 25.84 13.34
CA THR A 409 -16.56 25.57 14.41
C THR A 409 -15.22 25.17 13.85
N LEU A 410 -15.18 24.37 12.77
CA LEU A 410 -13.97 23.99 12.08
C LEU A 410 -13.26 25.22 11.51
N ASN A 411 -13.97 26.07 10.77
CA ASN A 411 -13.42 27.31 10.20
C ASN A 411 -12.88 28.25 11.29
N LYS A 412 -13.65 28.47 12.36
CA LYS A 412 -13.21 29.32 13.48
C LYS A 412 -11.95 28.78 14.15
N SER A 413 -11.82 27.45 14.25
CA SER A 413 -10.65 26.79 14.82
C SER A 413 -9.44 26.92 13.90
N LEU A 414 -9.61 26.70 12.59
CA LEU A 414 -8.57 26.96 11.59
C LEU A 414 -8.07 28.41 11.63
N VAL A 415 -8.98 29.39 11.67
CA VAL A 415 -8.61 30.82 11.76
C VAL A 415 -7.81 31.13 13.02
N ARG A 416 -8.11 30.47 14.16
CA ARG A 416 -7.32 30.62 15.38
C ARG A 416 -5.94 29.99 15.26
N LEU A 417 -5.84 28.80 14.66
CA LEU A 417 -4.54 28.15 14.38
C LEU A 417 -3.68 28.97 13.41
N GLU A 418 -4.29 29.63 12.42
CA GLU A 418 -3.60 30.57 11.52
C GLU A 418 -3.09 31.81 12.25
N LYS A 419 -3.92 32.43 13.09
CA LYS A 419 -3.52 33.57 13.92
C LYS A 419 -2.41 33.21 14.91
N ALA A 420 -2.39 31.97 15.39
CA ALA A 420 -1.33 31.43 16.24
C ALA A 420 -0.05 31.07 15.46
N GLY A 421 -0.04 31.19 14.13
CA GLY A 421 1.12 30.85 13.30
C GLY A 421 1.44 29.36 13.26
N LEU A 422 0.45 28.49 13.54
CA LEU A 422 0.63 27.03 13.55
C LEU A 422 0.27 26.37 12.21
N VAL A 423 -0.63 27.00 11.48
CA VAL A 423 -1.14 26.52 10.19
C VAL A 423 -1.23 27.71 9.23
N SER A 424 -1.00 27.48 7.95
CA SER A 424 -1.38 28.39 6.87
C SER A 424 -2.29 27.65 5.91
N ARG A 425 -3.41 28.24 5.49
CA ARG A 425 -4.24 27.68 4.42
C ARG A 425 -3.71 28.12 3.05
N GLY A 426 -3.62 27.16 2.12
CA GLY A 426 -3.36 27.45 0.71
C GLY A 426 -4.50 28.27 0.10
N ARG A 427 -4.18 29.10 -0.90
CA ARG A 427 -5.15 29.97 -1.63
C ARG A 427 -6.12 29.21 -2.54
N TYR A 428 -5.96 27.91 -2.57
CA TYR A 428 -6.44 27.04 -3.60
C TYR A 428 -7.53 26.18 -2.96
N SER A 429 -8.77 26.42 -3.37
CA SER A 429 -9.90 25.51 -3.16
C SER A 429 -10.48 25.18 -4.54
N VAL A 430 -10.27 23.97 -5.05
CA VAL A 430 -11.09 23.47 -6.16
C VAL A 430 -12.49 23.29 -5.60
N GLU A 431 -13.49 23.79 -6.34
CA GLU A 431 -14.92 23.72 -6.06
C GLU A 431 -15.28 22.60 -5.06
N GLY A 432 -15.76 22.99 -3.88
CA GLY A 432 -16.27 22.12 -2.82
C GLY A 432 -15.24 21.65 -1.79
N ASN A 433 -15.29 22.30 -0.61
CA ASN A 433 -14.94 21.78 0.72
C ASN A 433 -13.63 20.96 0.85
N SER A 434 -12.60 21.24 0.06
CA SER A 434 -11.26 20.69 0.21
C SER A 434 -10.26 21.82 0.43
N GLY A 435 -9.28 21.60 1.30
CA GLY A 435 -8.30 22.62 1.67
C GLY A 435 -6.88 22.06 1.69
N THR A 436 -5.93 22.89 1.26
CA THR A 436 -4.51 22.69 1.50
C THR A 436 -4.10 23.39 2.79
N PHE A 437 -3.40 22.69 3.66
CA PHE A 437 -2.90 23.16 4.94
C PHE A 437 -1.39 23.01 4.96
N VAL A 438 -0.67 24.08 5.28
CA VAL A 438 0.75 24.03 5.60
C VAL A 438 0.88 24.14 7.10
N LEU A 439 1.30 23.06 7.75
CA LEU A 439 1.69 23.06 9.16
C LEU A 439 3.01 23.82 9.28
N LEU A 440 3.01 24.93 9.99
CA LEU A 440 4.13 25.86 10.07
C LEU A 440 5.16 25.38 11.11
N VAL A 441 5.86 24.30 10.77
CA VAL A 441 6.87 23.65 11.60
C VAL A 441 8.28 23.96 11.07
N THR A 442 8.79 25.15 11.38
CA THR A 442 10.10 25.61 10.84
C THR A 442 11.29 25.05 11.62
N LYS A 443 12.44 24.91 10.94
CA LYS A 443 13.66 24.24 11.44
C LYS A 443 14.29 24.80 12.73
N ARG A 444 13.86 25.99 13.21
CA ARG A 444 14.51 26.66 14.36
C ARG A 444 14.37 25.90 15.69
N SER A 445 13.50 24.91 15.77
CA SER A 445 13.20 24.12 16.97
C SER A 445 13.72 22.67 16.94
N ILE A 446 14.42 22.25 15.88
CA ILE A 446 14.85 20.84 15.67
C ILE A 446 16.05 20.41 16.57
N LEU A 447 16.61 21.32 17.38
CA LEU A 447 17.86 21.05 18.11
C LEU A 447 17.73 20.29 19.45
N LEU A 448 16.61 19.62 19.76
CA LEU A 448 16.35 19.17 21.14
C LEU A 448 16.01 17.69 21.39
N ARG A 449 16.04 16.77 20.42
CA ARG A 449 15.86 15.33 20.72
C ARG A 449 16.76 14.40 19.91
N GLY A 450 17.25 13.35 20.60
CA GLY A 450 18.08 12.28 20.04
C GLY A 450 17.27 11.21 19.29
N PRO A 451 17.96 10.33 18.54
CA PRO A 451 17.39 9.46 17.51
C PRO A 451 16.57 8.24 18.00
N ASP A 452 16.31 8.08 19.30
CA ASP A 452 15.72 6.84 19.85
C ASP A 452 14.18 6.82 19.92
N ALA A 453 13.46 7.76 19.30
CA ALA A 453 11.99 7.82 19.32
C ALA A 453 11.30 6.99 18.20
N GLY A 454 11.92 5.88 17.78
CA GLY A 454 11.52 5.09 16.61
C GLY A 454 10.22 4.29 16.73
N GLU A 455 9.59 4.23 17.90
CA GLU A 455 8.34 3.47 18.07
C GLU A 455 7.14 4.38 18.32
N SER A 456 6.35 4.56 17.26
CA SER A 456 4.98 5.07 17.24
C SER A 456 4.81 6.53 17.67
N PHE A 457 4.08 7.28 16.84
CA PHE A 457 3.47 8.56 17.21
C PHE A 457 2.53 8.30 18.41
N GLY A 458 3.08 8.32 19.63
CA GLY A 458 2.49 7.68 20.82
C GLY A 458 1.21 8.33 21.36
N LEU A 459 0.67 9.32 20.66
CA LEU A 459 -0.56 10.00 21.03
C LEU A 459 -1.76 9.05 20.94
N SER A 460 -2.73 9.22 21.83
CA SER A 460 -3.96 8.43 21.72
C SER A 460 -4.67 8.77 20.40
N PRO A 461 -5.37 7.83 19.74
CA PRO A 461 -6.30 8.18 18.66
C PRO A 461 -7.28 9.26 19.13
N ALA A 462 -7.85 10.06 18.22
CA ALA A 462 -8.83 11.08 18.60
C ALA A 462 -10.03 10.46 19.33
N LEU A 463 -10.17 10.73 20.63
CA LEU A 463 -11.19 10.12 21.48
C LEU A 463 -12.47 10.95 21.42
N ARG A 464 -13.48 10.41 20.73
CA ARG A 464 -14.66 11.17 20.29
C ARG A 464 -15.56 11.70 21.42
N ASN A 465 -16.64 12.39 21.06
CA ASN A 465 -17.77 12.72 21.95
C ASN A 465 -18.95 11.83 21.56
N GLY A 466 -19.57 11.19 22.56
CA GLY A 466 -20.65 10.23 22.45
C GLY A 466 -20.67 9.38 23.73
N GLY A 467 -21.76 8.64 23.99
CA GLY A 467 -22.04 7.91 25.25
C GLY A 467 -21.07 6.80 25.70
N GLY A 468 -19.78 6.89 25.38
CA GLY A 468 -18.72 6.02 25.87
C GLY A 468 -17.28 6.55 25.68
N ALA A 469 -17.13 7.72 25.03
CA ALA A 469 -15.80 8.25 24.73
C ALA A 469 -15.20 9.11 25.87
N LEU A 470 -13.87 9.15 25.93
CA LEU A 470 -13.09 9.86 26.94
C LEU A 470 -13.25 11.39 26.86
N GLY A 471 -13.51 11.96 25.69
CA GLY A 471 -13.64 13.40 25.52
C GLY A 471 -12.33 14.18 25.72
N LYS A 472 -12.32 15.40 25.16
CA LYS A 472 -11.10 16.20 24.92
C LYS A 472 -10.20 16.43 26.13
N THR A 473 -10.79 16.61 27.32
CA THR A 473 -10.00 16.82 28.55
C THR A 473 -9.26 15.55 28.96
N ARG A 474 -9.92 14.39 28.96
CA ARG A 474 -9.29 13.12 29.36
C ARG A 474 -8.28 12.65 28.31
N GLU A 475 -8.55 12.91 27.04
CA GLU A 475 -7.59 12.71 25.93
C GLU A 475 -6.30 13.52 26.15
N GLN A 476 -6.43 14.83 26.44
CA GLN A 476 -5.27 15.67 26.69
C GLN A 476 -4.46 15.22 27.91
N ILE A 477 -5.12 14.76 28.99
CA ILE A 477 -4.43 14.20 30.16
C ILE A 477 -3.62 12.95 29.75
N LEU A 478 -4.23 12.02 29.02
CA LEU A 478 -3.54 10.81 28.56
C LEU A 478 -2.36 11.16 27.66
N ASP A 479 -2.54 12.05 26.68
CA ASP A 479 -1.46 12.49 25.81
C ASP A 479 -0.29 13.07 26.63
N LEU A 480 -0.56 13.93 27.62
CA LEU A 480 0.47 14.55 28.45
C LEU A 480 1.22 13.52 29.31
N LEU A 481 0.51 12.56 29.90
CA LEU A 481 1.12 11.49 30.70
C LEU A 481 1.94 10.52 29.84
N VAL A 482 1.52 10.25 28.60
CA VAL A 482 2.33 9.46 27.65
C VAL A 482 3.60 10.22 27.27
N TRP A 483 3.50 11.53 27.06
CA TRP A 483 4.61 12.33 26.56
C TRP A 483 5.63 12.75 27.61
N HIS A 484 5.18 13.18 28.79
CA HIS A 484 6.03 13.64 29.89
C HIS A 484 6.32 12.55 30.92
N GLY A 485 5.65 11.39 30.82
CA GLY A 485 5.70 10.36 31.85
C GLY A 485 4.84 10.72 33.08
N PRO A 486 5.13 10.13 34.24
CA PRO A 486 4.36 10.37 35.46
C PRO A 486 4.35 11.84 35.87
N GLN A 487 3.16 12.38 36.17
CA GLN A 487 3.00 13.78 36.58
C GLN A 487 2.08 13.93 37.79
N SER A 488 2.34 14.93 38.61
CA SER A 488 1.42 15.39 39.65
C SER A 488 0.18 16.05 39.06
N ARG A 489 -0.87 16.23 39.87
CA ARG A 489 -2.10 16.92 39.46
C ARG A 489 -1.83 18.39 39.12
N GLU A 490 -0.93 19.03 39.86
CA GLU A 490 -0.50 20.41 39.70
C GLU A 490 0.28 20.62 38.39
N GLU A 491 1.19 19.70 38.05
CA GLU A 491 1.92 19.72 36.77
C GLU A 491 0.96 19.56 35.58
N LEU A 492 0.04 18.59 35.63
CA LEU A 492 -0.98 18.40 34.59
C LEU A 492 -1.86 19.65 34.44
N ALA A 493 -2.29 20.24 35.56
CA ALA A 493 -3.11 21.45 35.53
C ALA A 493 -2.37 22.64 34.92
N SER A 494 -1.08 22.79 35.25
CA SER A 494 -0.18 23.79 34.66
C SER A 494 -0.07 23.63 33.15
N SER A 495 0.27 22.43 32.66
CA SER A 495 0.41 22.12 31.24
C SER A 495 -0.89 22.32 30.46
N MET A 496 -2.05 22.10 31.11
CA MET A 496 -3.37 22.31 30.51
C MET A 496 -3.90 23.74 30.65
N ALA A 497 -3.17 24.64 31.33
CA ALA A 497 -3.60 25.99 31.70
C ALA A 497 -4.99 26.01 32.36
N THR A 498 -5.19 25.12 33.35
CA THR A 498 -6.45 24.98 34.10
C THR A 498 -6.18 24.85 35.60
N ARG A 499 -7.24 24.91 36.42
CA ARG A 499 -7.10 24.69 37.86
C ARG A 499 -7.10 23.20 38.14
N TRP A 500 -6.25 22.72 39.05
CA TRP A 500 -6.17 21.28 39.35
C TRP A 500 -7.51 20.72 39.86
N GLN A 501 -8.34 21.55 40.50
CA GLN A 501 -9.69 21.18 40.94
C GLN A 501 -10.60 20.80 39.77
N ASP A 502 -10.44 21.44 38.61
CA ASP A 502 -11.22 21.16 37.40
C ASP A 502 -10.85 19.79 36.79
N LEU A 503 -9.69 19.24 37.17
CA LEU A 503 -9.23 17.91 36.75
C LEU A 503 -9.78 16.78 37.61
N LYS A 504 -10.41 17.07 38.76
CA LYS A 504 -10.90 16.02 39.70
C LYS A 504 -11.79 14.99 39.00
N MET A 505 -12.84 15.44 38.31
CA MET A 505 -13.77 14.55 37.60
C MET A 505 -13.11 13.79 36.43
N PRO A 506 -12.37 14.45 35.52
CA PRO A 506 -11.60 13.77 34.48
C PRO A 506 -10.66 12.68 35.01
N LEU A 507 -9.89 12.99 36.06
CA LEU A 507 -8.91 12.07 36.65
C LEU A 507 -9.58 10.89 37.35
N SER A 508 -10.62 11.14 38.15
CA SER A 508 -11.40 10.05 38.78
C SER A 508 -11.99 9.10 37.73
N SER A 509 -12.46 9.63 36.60
CA SER A 509 -12.95 8.79 35.50
C SER A 509 -11.84 7.96 34.85
N LEU A 510 -10.63 8.51 34.69
CA LEU A 510 -9.50 7.79 34.09
C LEU A 510 -8.99 6.68 35.02
N LEU A 511 -8.86 6.99 36.31
CA LEU A 511 -8.51 6.05 37.39
C LEU A 511 -9.53 4.91 37.49
N TYR A 512 -10.83 5.24 37.51
CA TYR A 512 -11.90 4.24 37.55
C TYR A 512 -11.83 3.26 36.38
N THR A 513 -11.42 3.74 35.20
CA THR A 513 -11.29 2.89 34.01
C THR A 513 -9.96 2.16 33.89
N GLY A 514 -9.06 2.32 34.86
CA GLY A 514 -7.74 1.70 34.84
C GLY A 514 -6.80 2.21 33.75
N LEU A 515 -7.16 3.29 33.04
CA LEU A 515 -6.32 3.85 31.97
C LEU A 515 -5.08 4.57 32.53
N ILE A 516 -5.20 5.08 33.75
CA ILE A 516 -4.09 5.63 34.53
C ILE A 516 -4.15 5.05 35.94
N HIS A 517 -3.02 5.07 36.64
CA HIS A 517 -2.90 4.72 38.05
C HIS A 517 -2.23 5.86 38.82
N GLU A 518 -2.48 5.92 40.12
CA GLU A 518 -1.87 6.88 41.03
C GLU A 518 -0.85 6.17 41.91
N VAL A 519 0.40 6.65 41.90
CA VAL A 519 1.50 6.16 42.72
C VAL A 519 1.74 7.18 43.83
N GLY A 520 1.55 6.77 45.08
CA GLY A 520 1.64 7.63 46.26
C GLY A 520 0.26 8.10 46.77
N THR A 521 0.26 8.95 47.81
CA THR A 521 -0.97 9.41 48.47
C THR A 521 -1.02 10.94 48.59
N GLY A 522 -2.17 11.54 48.30
CA GLY A 522 -2.42 12.96 48.56
C GLY A 522 -1.91 13.90 47.46
N ARG A 523 -1.29 15.02 47.83
CA ARG A 523 -0.74 16.01 46.89
C ARG A 523 0.60 15.61 46.27
N THR A 524 1.26 14.60 46.83
CA THR A 524 2.54 14.07 46.33
C THR A 524 2.36 12.84 45.46
N GLY A 525 1.11 12.45 45.16
CA GLY A 525 0.80 11.35 44.26
C GLY A 525 1.12 11.72 42.81
N PHE A 526 1.79 10.80 42.10
CA PHE A 526 2.04 10.90 40.67
C PHE A 526 1.04 10.05 39.92
N LEU A 527 0.52 10.58 38.82
CA LEU A 527 -0.35 9.87 37.90
C LEU A 527 0.51 9.32 36.77
N SER A 528 0.34 8.04 36.45
CA SER A 528 1.03 7.39 35.33
C SER A 528 0.05 6.60 34.49
N VAL A 529 0.37 6.39 33.22
CA VAL A 529 -0.45 5.61 32.30
C VAL A 529 -0.27 4.12 32.63
N ALA A 530 -1.35 3.33 32.60
CA ALA A 530 -1.24 1.88 32.77
C ALA A 530 -0.44 1.26 31.61
N GLU A 531 0.35 0.22 31.86
CA GLU A 531 1.18 -0.41 30.81
C GLU A 531 0.34 -0.92 29.62
N ASN A 532 -0.85 -1.45 29.90
CA ASN A 532 -1.80 -1.96 28.91
C ASN A 532 -2.90 -0.96 28.52
N TRP A 533 -2.69 0.35 28.72
CA TRP A 533 -3.73 1.37 28.51
C TRP A 533 -4.32 1.36 27.10
N ARG A 534 -3.53 1.02 26.06
CA ARG A 534 -4.01 0.91 24.67
C ARG A 534 -5.05 -0.20 24.53
N SER A 535 -4.78 -1.38 25.09
CA SER A 535 -5.71 -2.50 25.09
C SER A 535 -6.99 -2.17 25.86
N LEU A 536 -6.87 -1.54 27.03
CA LEU A 536 -8.02 -1.08 27.83
C LEU A 536 -8.85 -0.03 27.09
N LEU A 537 -8.19 0.85 26.34
CA LEU A 537 -8.84 1.86 25.52
C LEU A 537 -9.62 1.23 24.38
N ASP A 538 -9.02 0.26 23.67
CA ASP A 538 -9.65 -0.46 22.58
C ASP A 538 -10.85 -1.26 23.08
N GLU A 539 -10.70 -2.06 24.14
CA GLU A 539 -11.80 -2.82 24.75
C GLU A 539 -12.99 -1.94 25.10
N ARG A 540 -12.71 -0.75 25.67
CA ARG A 540 -13.75 0.22 25.97
C ARG A 540 -14.46 0.69 24.70
N GLN A 541 -13.72 1.01 23.64
CA GLN A 541 -14.29 1.44 22.36
C GLN A 541 -15.14 0.35 21.67
N ARG A 542 -14.81 -0.93 21.90
CA ARG A 542 -15.67 -2.04 21.46
C ARG A 542 -16.94 -2.11 22.30
N SER A 543 -16.79 -2.04 23.63
CA SER A 543 -17.89 -2.20 24.59
C SER A 543 -18.96 -1.11 24.50
N ASP A 544 -18.57 0.12 24.16
CA ASP A 544 -19.48 1.26 24.06
C ASP A 544 -20.08 1.44 22.64
N GLY A 545 -19.79 0.51 21.72
CA GLY A 545 -20.20 0.57 20.32
C GLY A 545 -19.68 1.80 19.58
N SER A 546 -18.60 2.43 20.06
CA SER A 546 -17.97 3.54 19.35
C SER A 546 -17.25 3.06 18.10
N GLU A 547 -16.70 1.84 18.09
CA GLU A 547 -16.11 1.20 16.91
C GLU A 547 -17.11 1.12 15.74
N TRP A 548 -18.30 0.54 15.99
CA TRP A 548 -19.39 0.46 15.01
C TRP A 548 -19.88 1.83 14.52
N ARG A 549 -19.93 2.82 15.41
CA ARG A 549 -20.28 4.20 15.04
C ARG A 549 -19.19 4.86 14.20
N GLN A 550 -17.91 4.60 14.48
CA GLN A 550 -16.79 5.08 13.66
C GLN A 550 -16.84 4.49 12.26
N GLU A 551 -17.07 3.18 12.16
CA GLU A 551 -17.16 2.49 10.88
C GLU A 551 -18.36 2.98 10.06
N GLY A 552 -19.53 3.12 10.69
CA GLY A 552 -20.71 3.69 10.05
C GLY A 552 -20.52 5.13 9.56
N GLN A 553 -19.81 5.97 10.32
CA GLN A 553 -19.54 7.35 9.91
C GLN A 553 -18.43 7.46 8.86
N ARG A 554 -17.38 6.64 8.93
CA ARG A 554 -16.38 6.51 7.86
C ARG A 554 -17.05 6.06 6.57
N ALA A 555 -17.95 5.07 6.63
CA ALA A 555 -18.73 4.62 5.48
C ALA A 555 -19.62 5.74 4.92
N LEU A 556 -20.26 6.54 5.79
CA LEU A 556 -21.09 7.67 5.38
C LEU A 556 -20.26 8.81 4.74
N ALA A 557 -19.10 9.13 5.31
CA ALA A 557 -18.17 10.12 4.78
C ALA A 557 -17.61 9.66 3.42
N GLN A 558 -17.18 8.41 3.30
CA GLN A 558 -16.75 7.81 2.03
C GLN A 558 -17.87 7.85 0.98
N LYS A 559 -19.13 7.59 1.36
CA LYS A 559 -20.29 7.69 0.47
C LYS A 559 -20.54 9.13 -0.01
N LYS A 560 -20.41 10.12 0.87
CA LYS A 560 -20.52 11.55 0.53
C LYS A 560 -19.39 11.99 -0.40
N THR A 561 -18.15 11.60 -0.12
CA THR A 561 -16.97 11.87 -0.97
C THR A 561 -17.13 11.24 -2.36
N ALA A 562 -17.64 10.00 -2.44
CA ALA A 562 -17.93 9.34 -3.71
C ALA A 562 -19.02 10.05 -4.53
N GLY A 563 -20.10 10.50 -3.87
CA GLY A 563 -21.17 11.28 -4.53
C GLY A 563 -20.68 12.64 -5.03
N PHE A 564 -19.79 13.28 -4.29
CA PHE A 564 -19.17 14.54 -4.67
C PHE A 564 -18.26 14.38 -5.91
N ARG A 565 -17.47 13.31 -5.97
CA ARG A 565 -16.64 12.99 -7.15
C ARG A 565 -17.44 12.76 -8.42
N LYS A 566 -18.54 12.01 -8.33
CA LYS A 566 -19.41 11.77 -9.49
C LYS A 566 -19.93 13.09 -10.08
N ARG A 567 -20.26 14.08 -9.25
CA ARG A 567 -20.66 15.42 -9.73
C ARG A 567 -19.51 16.19 -10.38
N LEU A 568 -18.31 16.13 -9.79
CA LEU A 568 -17.12 16.83 -10.33
C LEU A 568 -16.71 16.29 -11.69
N ILE A 569 -16.69 14.96 -11.86
CA ILE A 569 -16.39 14.31 -13.15
C ILE A 569 -17.47 14.65 -14.19
N ALA A 570 -18.75 14.65 -13.80
CA ALA A 570 -19.83 15.04 -14.70
C ALA A 570 -19.72 16.52 -15.16
N LEU A 571 -19.30 17.42 -14.26
CA LEU A 571 -19.05 18.83 -14.60
C LEU A 571 -17.83 19.04 -15.50
N GLN A 572 -16.75 18.26 -15.29
CA GLN A 572 -15.57 18.30 -16.16
C GLN A 572 -15.90 17.77 -17.55
N LEU A 573 -16.62 16.65 -17.65
CA LEU A 573 -17.06 16.08 -18.93
C LEU A 573 -17.98 17.02 -19.69
N ALA A 574 -18.88 17.72 -19.00
CA ALA A 574 -19.76 18.73 -19.60
C ALA A 574 -18.99 19.96 -20.13
N LYS A 575 -17.86 20.32 -19.51
CA LYS A 575 -16.99 21.42 -19.97
C LYS A 575 -16.06 21.01 -21.12
N SER A 576 -15.73 19.73 -21.24
CA SER A 576 -14.86 19.19 -22.29
C SER A 576 -15.61 18.72 -23.54
N GLN A 577 -16.94 18.78 -23.58
CA GLN A 577 -17.66 18.61 -24.84
C GLN A 577 -17.45 19.87 -25.70
N PRO A 578 -16.85 19.75 -26.91
CA PRO A 578 -16.78 20.88 -27.81
C PRO A 578 -18.21 21.33 -28.12
N THR A 579 -18.51 22.60 -27.88
CA THR A 579 -19.70 23.24 -28.44
C THR A 579 -19.67 22.96 -29.92
N ALA A 580 -20.56 22.07 -30.38
CA ALA A 580 -20.74 21.79 -31.78
C ALA A 580 -20.87 23.15 -32.48
N ALA A 581 -19.92 23.44 -33.36
CA ALA A 581 -20.00 24.60 -34.21
C ALA A 581 -21.34 24.50 -34.93
N THR A 582 -22.28 25.35 -34.54
CA THR A 582 -23.48 25.61 -35.32
C THR A 582 -22.99 26.09 -36.68
N ASP A 583 -23.01 25.19 -37.65
CA ASP A 583 -22.75 25.46 -39.05
C ASP A 583 -23.82 26.46 -39.52
N SER A 584 -23.49 27.74 -39.43
CA SER A 584 -24.20 28.82 -40.10
C SER A 584 -23.51 29.07 -41.44
N SER A 585 -23.51 28.07 -42.33
CA SER A 585 -23.20 28.31 -43.74
C SER A 585 -24.45 28.83 -44.43
N LEU A 586 -24.48 30.16 -44.47
CA LEU A 586 -25.17 31.07 -45.37
C LEU A 586 -25.72 30.44 -46.67
N THR A 587 -27.03 30.61 -46.82
CA THR A 587 -27.79 30.92 -48.04
C THR A 587 -26.97 31.26 -49.29
N GLU A 588 -27.02 30.40 -50.30
CA GLU A 588 -26.90 30.81 -51.71
C GLU A 588 -28.30 30.99 -52.29
N SER A 589 -28.60 32.23 -52.69
CA SER A 589 -29.77 32.59 -53.51
C SER A 589 -29.47 32.33 -55.00
N PRO A 590 -30.46 31.94 -55.81
CA PRO A 590 -30.27 31.78 -57.24
C PRO A 590 -30.38 33.14 -57.95
N SER A 591 -29.35 33.53 -58.73
CA SER A 591 -29.49 34.64 -59.68
C SER A 591 -29.77 34.09 -61.08
N SER A 592 -31.02 34.28 -61.50
CA SER A 592 -31.43 34.36 -62.90
C SER A 592 -30.85 35.63 -63.55
N SER A 593 -30.31 35.52 -64.76
CA SER A 593 -30.79 36.17 -65.99
C SER A 593 -29.66 36.50 -66.97
N ASP A 594 -29.78 35.97 -68.19
CA ASP A 594 -29.18 36.50 -69.42
C ASP A 594 -29.62 37.94 -69.67
N THR A 595 -28.69 38.85 -70.01
CA THR A 595 -28.65 39.69 -71.22
C THR A 595 -27.45 40.64 -71.21
#